data_AF-A0A6I4P1L4-F1
#
_entry.id   AF-A0A6I4P1L4-F1
#
_cell.length_a   1.000
_cell.length_b   1.000
_cell.length_c   1.000
_cell.angle_alpha   90.00
_cell.angle_beta   90.00
_cell.angle_gamma   90.00
#
_symmetry.space_group_name_H-M   'P 1'
#
loop_
_entity.id
_entity.type
_entity.pdbx_description
1 polymer ?
#
loop_
_entity_poly.entity_id
_entity_poly.type
_entity_poly.pdbx_seq_one_letter_code
_entity_poly.pdbx_strand_id
1 'polypeptide(L)'
;MQGAPARPAPPTRRERRLDRAIAAPERIRHSRSTTRLAAVAAVFGLVATFAAAPLLAHPSLTASTATAASGSVSLAEVAQSLESSATSQPTGLGVESYGVVTGTKTLVENASTNWDWARLVLVEGEFPVTESNTVVLLRWMRQENGVDDWWNRNNPLNNGNGSGGGAGLGSYDTLVDSAHYAADSLRRFSFYDSIETALDTDADPAVTAAAIWASPWATSHYANGTHWSTRPVQEVAAPESAWGR
;
A
#
# COMPACT_ATOMS: atom_id res chain seq x y z
N MET A 1 30.76 -4.18 -78.44
CA MET A 1 29.49 -4.67 -77.86
C MET A 1 29.73 -6.10 -77.37
N GLN A 2 30.00 -6.28 -76.08
CA GLN A 2 30.18 -7.58 -75.42
C GLN A 2 29.02 -7.80 -74.47
N GLY A 3 28.25 -8.88 -74.69
CA GLY A 3 27.08 -9.24 -73.90
C GLY A 3 27.47 -9.86 -72.56
N ALA A 4 26.80 -9.42 -71.49
CA ALA A 4 26.97 -9.97 -70.15
C ALA A 4 26.44 -11.41 -70.06
N PRO A 5 27.09 -12.31 -69.31
CA PRO A 5 26.62 -13.69 -69.14
C PRO A 5 25.35 -13.76 -68.28
N ALA A 6 24.43 -14.63 -68.69
CA ALA A 6 23.15 -14.86 -68.04
C ALA A 6 23.31 -15.40 -66.60
N ARG A 7 22.50 -14.87 -65.68
CA ARG A 7 22.43 -15.36 -64.29
C ARG A 7 21.83 -16.77 -64.24
N PRO A 8 22.37 -17.70 -63.42
CA PRO A 8 21.81 -19.02 -63.26
C PRO A 8 20.43 -18.97 -62.58
N ALA A 9 19.54 -19.86 -63.00
CA ALA A 9 18.19 -19.99 -62.46
C ALA A 9 18.21 -20.47 -61.00
N PRO A 10 17.26 -20.01 -60.16
CA PRO A 10 17.18 -20.43 -58.76
C PRO A 10 16.78 -21.91 -58.65
N PRO A 11 17.33 -22.65 -57.66
CA PRO A 11 17.10 -24.08 -57.51
C PRO A 11 15.64 -24.40 -57.16
N THR A 12 15.17 -25.53 -57.66
CA THR A 12 13.78 -25.96 -57.50
C THR A 12 13.50 -26.43 -56.07
N ARG A 13 12.22 -26.42 -55.66
CA ARG A 13 11.76 -26.85 -54.32
C ARG A 13 12.13 -28.32 -54.01
N ARG A 14 12.39 -29.13 -55.04
CA ARG A 14 12.79 -30.54 -54.93
C ARG A 14 14.25 -30.69 -54.54
N GLU A 15 15.14 -29.85 -55.07
CA GLU A 15 16.58 -29.87 -54.76
C GLU A 15 16.86 -29.43 -53.32
N ARG A 16 16.16 -28.39 -52.85
CA ARG A 16 16.22 -27.95 -51.43
C ARG A 16 15.81 -29.01 -50.41
N ARG A 17 15.11 -30.06 -50.83
CA ARG A 17 14.62 -31.13 -49.93
C ARG A 17 15.64 -32.27 -49.78
N LEU A 18 16.59 -32.42 -50.70
CA LEU A 18 17.64 -33.44 -50.63
C LEU A 18 18.83 -32.96 -49.78
N ASP A 19 19.18 -31.68 -49.85
CA ASP A 19 20.27 -31.12 -49.03
C ASP A 19 19.93 -31.07 -47.52
N ARG A 20 18.64 -31.02 -47.18
CA ARG A 20 18.18 -31.01 -45.78
C ARG A 20 18.15 -32.40 -45.12
N ALA A 21 18.36 -33.47 -45.88
CA ALA A 21 18.36 -34.84 -45.37
C ALA A 21 19.74 -35.31 -44.86
N ILE A 22 20.81 -34.54 -45.09
CA ILE A 22 22.20 -34.94 -44.77
C ILE A 22 22.76 -34.21 -43.52
N ALA A 23 22.02 -33.26 -42.95
CA ALA A 23 22.47 -32.46 -41.80
C ALA A 23 21.51 -32.52 -40.60
N ALA A 24 21.31 -33.72 -40.04
CA ALA A 24 20.61 -33.90 -38.76
C ALA A 24 21.55 -34.57 -37.74
N PRO A 25 22.06 -33.86 -36.73
CA PRO A 25 22.79 -34.49 -35.64
C PRO A 25 21.83 -35.30 -34.74
N GLU A 26 22.32 -36.48 -34.42
CA GLU A 26 21.69 -37.55 -33.67
C GLU A 26 21.29 -37.13 -32.25
N ARG A 27 20.04 -37.47 -31.87
CA ARG A 27 19.48 -37.21 -30.54
C ARG A 27 20.06 -38.18 -29.53
N ILE A 28 20.84 -37.69 -28.56
CA ILE A 28 21.07 -38.42 -27.31
C ILE A 28 19.83 -38.25 -26.43
N ARG A 29 18.99 -39.30 -26.40
CA ARG A 29 17.92 -39.48 -25.42
C ARG A 29 18.53 -40.06 -24.15
N HIS A 30 18.65 -39.25 -23.09
CA HIS A 30 18.71 -39.80 -21.74
C HIS A 30 17.29 -39.90 -21.18
N SER A 31 16.92 -41.16 -20.99
CA SER A 31 15.68 -41.67 -20.44
C SER A 31 15.95 -42.12 -19.01
N ARG A 32 14.90 -42.01 -18.17
CA ARG A 32 14.74 -42.50 -16.78
C ARG A 32 15.39 -41.59 -15.74
N SER A 33 14.79 -41.34 -14.57
CA SER A 33 13.57 -41.80 -13.93
C SER A 33 13.56 -41.12 -12.55
N THR A 34 12.37 -40.86 -11.97
CA THR A 34 12.11 -40.78 -10.51
C THR A 34 12.97 -39.79 -9.70
N THR A 35 12.43 -38.69 -9.18
CA THR A 35 11.74 -38.72 -7.87
C THR A 35 10.77 -37.54 -7.70
N ARG A 36 9.49 -37.86 -7.48
CA ARG A 36 8.60 -37.10 -6.60
C ARG A 36 8.85 -37.58 -5.17
N LEU A 37 8.49 -36.74 -4.19
CA LEU A 37 8.60 -36.86 -2.72
C LEU A 37 9.94 -36.44 -2.08
N ALA A 38 9.95 -35.22 -1.53
CA ALA A 38 10.29 -34.98 -0.13
C ALA A 38 9.81 -33.57 0.28
N ALA A 39 8.53 -33.48 0.62
CA ALA A 39 8.03 -32.46 1.54
C ALA A 39 8.15 -33.01 2.96
N VAL A 40 8.26 -32.10 3.95
CA VAL A 40 8.14 -32.32 5.40
C VAL A 40 9.41 -32.72 6.15
N ALA A 41 10.15 -31.73 6.66
CA ALA A 41 10.82 -31.75 7.98
C ALA A 41 11.54 -30.41 8.29
N ALA A 42 10.80 -29.36 8.67
CA ALA A 42 11.31 -28.27 9.52
C ALA A 42 10.17 -27.46 10.20
N VAL A 43 9.02 -28.10 10.44
CA VAL A 43 7.99 -27.61 11.37
C VAL A 43 8.08 -28.54 12.56
N PHE A 44 8.83 -28.16 13.60
CA PHE A 44 8.81 -28.62 15.00
C PHE A 44 10.16 -28.29 15.68
N GLY A 45 10.48 -26.99 15.75
CA GLY A 45 11.49 -26.41 16.65
C GLY A 45 10.80 -25.42 17.59
N LEU A 46 9.79 -25.90 18.33
CA LEU A 46 9.01 -25.13 19.30
C LEU A 46 9.66 -25.29 20.69
N VAL A 47 9.68 -24.20 21.45
CA VAL A 47 9.80 -24.10 22.93
C VAL A 47 11.20 -24.23 23.54
N ALA A 48 11.83 -23.09 23.80
CA ALA A 48 12.33 -22.74 25.14
C ALA A 48 12.66 -21.24 25.22
N THR A 49 12.38 -20.64 26.37
CA THR A 49 12.79 -19.31 26.86
C THR A 49 12.15 -18.07 26.22
N PHE A 50 11.04 -17.60 26.79
CA PHE A 50 11.00 -16.34 27.56
C PHE A 50 9.75 -16.36 28.46
N ALA A 51 9.97 -16.83 29.69
CA ALA A 51 9.02 -16.67 30.78
C ALA A 51 9.38 -15.40 31.57
N ALA A 52 8.34 -14.77 32.13
CA ALA A 52 8.32 -13.70 33.12
C ALA A 52 8.36 -12.24 32.60
N ALA A 53 7.17 -11.68 32.38
CA ALA A 53 6.90 -10.27 32.64
C ALA A 53 5.66 -10.18 33.57
N PRO A 54 5.65 -9.29 34.57
CA PRO A 54 4.61 -9.24 35.59
C PRO A 54 3.29 -8.69 35.06
N LEU A 55 2.19 -9.35 35.43
CA LEU A 55 0.82 -8.86 35.27
C LEU A 55 0.64 -7.59 36.09
N LEU A 56 0.54 -6.44 35.43
CA LEU A 56 0.00 -5.23 36.04
C LEU A 56 -1.52 -5.38 36.11
N ALA A 57 -2.06 -5.29 37.33
CA ALA A 57 -3.48 -5.29 37.60
C ALA A 57 -4.15 -4.09 36.92
N HIS A 58 -5.15 -4.33 36.07
CA HIS A 58 -6.04 -3.29 35.61
C HIS A 58 -7.06 -2.95 36.71
N PRO A 59 -7.30 -1.67 37.03
CA PRO A 59 -8.39 -1.29 37.92
C PRO A 59 -9.74 -1.57 37.23
N SER A 60 -10.56 -2.41 37.87
CA SER A 60 -11.94 -2.65 37.48
C SER A 60 -12.74 -1.35 37.54
N LEU A 61 -13.28 -0.92 36.39
CA LEU A 61 -14.28 0.14 36.34
C LEU A 61 -15.57 -0.41 36.98
N THR A 62 -15.90 0.05 38.17
CA THR A 62 -17.22 -0.16 38.77
C THR A 62 -18.26 0.57 37.95
N ALA A 63 -19.15 -0.20 37.30
CA ALA A 63 -20.35 0.32 36.67
C ALA A 63 -21.25 0.93 37.76
N SER A 64 -21.33 2.26 37.79
CA SER A 64 -22.29 2.97 38.63
C SER A 64 -23.63 2.99 37.90
N THR A 65 -24.57 2.17 38.35
CA THR A 65 -25.98 2.22 37.93
C THR A 65 -26.59 3.55 38.37
N ALA A 66 -26.74 4.49 37.44
CA ALA A 66 -27.58 5.67 37.65
C ALA A 66 -29.01 5.34 37.25
N THR A 67 -29.86 5.26 38.27
CA THR A 67 -31.31 5.08 38.22
C THR A 67 -31.97 6.12 37.31
N ALA A 68 -32.86 5.64 36.44
CA ALA A 68 -33.74 6.47 35.64
C ALA A 68 -34.68 7.30 36.54
N ALA A 69 -34.66 8.62 36.36
CA ALA A 69 -35.70 9.51 36.84
C ALA A 69 -36.26 10.28 35.63
N SER A 70 -37.52 10.00 35.33
CA SER A 70 -38.34 10.70 34.35
C SER A 70 -38.48 12.19 34.72
N GLY A 71 -38.27 13.07 33.76
CA GLY A 71 -38.52 14.51 33.88
C GLY A 71 -38.75 15.14 32.52
N SER A 72 -39.97 15.61 32.29
CA SER A 72 -40.51 16.18 31.06
C SER A 72 -40.03 17.61 30.75
N VAL A 73 -39.71 17.87 29.47
CA VAL A 73 -39.91 19.09 28.65
C VAL A 73 -39.38 20.45 29.15
N SER A 74 -38.49 21.10 28.38
CA SER A 74 -38.73 22.43 27.76
C SER A 74 -37.53 22.91 26.92
N LEU A 75 -37.81 23.39 25.71
CA LEU A 75 -36.96 24.27 24.90
C LEU A 75 -37.03 25.69 25.50
N ALA A 76 -35.95 26.16 26.11
CA ALA A 76 -35.76 27.57 26.41
C ALA A 76 -34.27 27.92 26.49
N GLU A 77 -33.86 28.80 25.58
CA GLU A 77 -32.62 29.54 25.57
C GLU A 77 -32.45 30.31 26.89
N VAL A 78 -31.41 29.97 27.67
CA VAL A 78 -31.00 30.72 28.85
C VAL A 78 -29.48 30.83 28.83
N ALA A 79 -29.00 32.04 28.55
CA ALA A 79 -27.60 32.41 28.73
C ALA A 79 -27.22 32.25 30.21
N GLN A 80 -26.19 31.46 30.50
CA GLN A 80 -25.54 31.40 31.81
C GLN A 80 -24.05 31.70 31.66
N SER A 81 -23.68 32.90 32.09
CA SER A 81 -22.31 33.34 32.33
C SER A 81 -21.79 32.70 33.62
N LEU A 82 -20.65 32.00 33.54
CA LEU A 82 -19.91 31.49 34.69
C LEU A 82 -18.55 32.20 34.78
N GLU A 83 -18.36 32.94 35.86
CA GLU A 83 -17.11 33.60 36.23
C GLU A 83 -16.01 32.56 36.53
N SER A 84 -14.87 32.71 35.86
CA SER A 84 -13.69 31.86 36.04
C SER A 84 -12.73 32.51 37.04
N SER A 85 -12.53 31.86 38.20
CA SER A 85 -11.44 32.22 39.12
C SER A 85 -10.10 31.81 38.52
N ALA A 86 -9.23 32.79 38.30
CA ALA A 86 -7.89 32.62 37.76
C ALA A 86 -6.97 31.90 38.75
N THR A 87 -6.49 30.71 38.39
CA THR A 87 -5.20 30.17 38.85
C THR A 87 -4.64 29.30 37.72
N SER A 88 -3.88 29.92 36.83
CA SER A 88 -3.20 29.24 35.71
C SER A 88 -1.80 28.80 36.15
N GLN A 89 -1.56 27.49 36.14
CA GLN A 89 -0.25 26.90 35.86
C GLN A 89 -0.34 26.31 34.45
N PRO A 90 0.58 26.62 33.51
CA PRO A 90 0.55 26.02 32.19
C PRO A 90 1.13 24.61 32.28
N THR A 91 0.31 23.63 32.65
CA THR A 91 0.63 22.24 32.33
C THR A 91 0.40 22.10 30.84
N GLY A 92 1.48 21.93 30.07
CA GLY A 92 1.43 21.67 28.64
C GLY A 92 0.58 20.43 28.38
N LEU A 93 -0.67 20.64 28.01
CA LEU A 93 -1.55 19.59 27.54
C LEU A 93 -1.07 19.21 26.15
N GLY A 94 -0.61 17.97 26.02
CA GLY A 94 -0.51 17.32 24.72
C GLY A 94 -1.84 17.49 24.01
N VAL A 95 -1.78 17.94 22.76
CA VAL A 95 -2.95 17.96 21.88
C VAL A 95 -3.31 16.50 21.63
N GLU A 96 -4.13 15.94 22.51
CA GLU A 96 -4.94 14.77 22.21
C GLU A 96 -5.84 15.22 21.06
N SER A 97 -5.43 14.92 19.82
CA SER A 97 -6.27 15.14 18.66
C SER A 97 -7.45 14.20 18.79
N TYR A 98 -8.52 14.68 19.39
CA TYR A 98 -9.83 14.09 19.27
C TYR A 98 -10.12 14.03 17.76
N GLY A 99 -10.02 12.82 17.22
CA GLY A 99 -10.39 12.51 15.85
C GLY A 99 -11.87 12.78 15.67
N VAL A 100 -12.21 14.02 15.32
CA VAL A 100 -13.34 14.24 14.44
C VAL A 100 -12.95 13.46 13.19
N VAL A 101 -13.59 12.30 13.00
CA VAL A 101 -13.52 11.55 11.74
C VAL A 101 -13.98 12.54 10.69
N THR A 102 -13.00 13.20 10.08
CA THR A 102 -13.20 14.09 8.96
C THR A 102 -13.66 13.15 7.86
N GLY A 103 -14.98 13.11 7.61
CA GLY A 103 -15.53 12.22 6.61
C GLY A 103 -14.84 12.44 5.27
N THR A 104 -14.75 11.41 4.43
CA THR A 104 -14.08 11.43 3.13
C THR A 104 -14.34 12.71 2.34
N LYS A 105 -15.59 13.19 2.34
CA LYS A 105 -15.97 14.43 1.68
C LYS A 105 -15.22 15.66 2.19
N THR A 106 -15.14 15.87 3.49
CA THR A 106 -14.43 17.00 4.09
C THR A 106 -12.92 16.87 3.89
N LEU A 107 -12.38 15.63 3.89
CA LEU A 107 -10.98 15.39 3.59
C LEU A 107 -10.66 15.76 2.14
N VAL A 108 -11.48 15.31 1.18
CA VAL A 108 -11.32 15.64 -0.25
C VAL A 108 -11.46 17.14 -0.51
N GLU A 109 -12.45 17.80 0.13
CA GLU A 109 -12.67 19.24 -0.04
C GLU A 109 -11.48 20.09 0.39
N ASN A 110 -10.68 19.62 1.36
CA ASN A 110 -9.54 20.34 1.92
C ASN A 110 -8.17 19.72 1.56
N ALA A 111 -8.15 18.58 0.87
CA ALA A 111 -6.92 17.89 0.52
C ALA A 111 -6.08 18.75 -0.41
N SER A 112 -4.78 18.86 -0.13
CA SER A 112 -3.86 19.56 -1.01
C SER A 112 -2.51 18.86 -1.12
N THR A 113 -2.16 18.00 -0.17
CA THR A 113 -0.80 17.45 -0.03
C THR A 113 -0.73 15.93 -0.19
N ASN A 114 0.49 15.41 -0.32
CA ASN A 114 0.77 13.97 -0.25
C ASN A 114 0.29 13.33 1.07
N TRP A 115 0.34 14.08 2.18
CA TRP A 115 -0.17 13.61 3.46
C TRP A 115 -1.69 13.45 3.44
N ASP A 116 -2.41 14.39 2.83
CA ASP A 116 -3.86 14.29 2.68
C ASP A 116 -4.24 13.11 1.79
N TRP A 117 -3.49 12.86 0.71
CA TRP A 117 -3.70 11.71 -0.15
C TRP A 117 -3.49 10.38 0.62
N ALA A 118 -2.41 10.29 1.39
CA ALA A 118 -2.13 9.09 2.18
C ALA A 118 -3.24 8.82 3.21
N ARG A 119 -3.73 9.87 3.90
CA ARG A 119 -4.88 9.75 4.81
C ARG A 119 -6.16 9.39 4.08
N LEU A 120 -6.36 9.88 2.85
CA LEU A 120 -7.53 9.53 2.04
C LEU A 120 -7.53 8.04 1.69
N VAL A 121 -6.38 7.44 1.35
CA VAL A 121 -6.27 5.99 1.17
C VAL A 121 -6.66 5.22 2.43
N LEU A 122 -6.23 5.70 3.61
CA LEU A 122 -6.58 5.04 4.87
C LEU A 122 -8.08 5.14 5.17
N VAL A 123 -8.68 6.31 4.93
CA VAL A 123 -10.13 6.50 5.09
C VAL A 123 -10.92 5.64 4.11
N GLU A 124 -10.60 5.65 2.82
CA GLU A 124 -11.25 4.83 1.78
C GLU A 124 -11.10 3.34 2.04
N GLY A 125 -9.97 2.92 2.61
CA GLY A 125 -9.69 1.54 2.97
C GLY A 125 -10.22 1.13 4.34
N GLU A 126 -10.90 2.01 5.06
CA GLU A 126 -11.35 1.80 6.45
C GLU A 126 -10.20 1.36 7.39
N PHE A 127 -8.98 1.78 7.10
CA PHE A 127 -7.82 1.55 7.95
C PHE A 127 -7.74 2.62 9.05
N PRO A 128 -7.12 2.32 10.21
CA PRO A 128 -6.78 3.34 11.19
C PRO A 128 -5.98 4.49 10.57
N VAL A 129 -6.49 5.71 10.69
CA VAL A 129 -5.80 6.94 10.24
C VAL A 129 -4.84 7.39 11.33
N THR A 130 -3.67 6.78 11.36
CA THR A 130 -2.62 7.04 12.36
C THR A 130 -1.38 7.62 11.70
N GLU A 131 -0.50 8.20 12.50
CA GLU A 131 0.80 8.67 12.02
C GLU A 131 1.62 7.52 11.41
N SER A 132 1.63 6.34 12.04
CA SER A 132 2.38 5.18 11.56
C SER A 132 1.94 4.74 10.16
N ASN A 133 0.63 4.56 9.97
CA ASN A 133 0.06 4.18 8.68
C ASN A 133 0.25 5.26 7.62
N THR A 134 0.10 6.54 8.00
CA THR A 134 0.31 7.66 7.08
C THR A 134 1.77 7.72 6.62
N VAL A 135 2.72 7.59 7.55
CA VAL A 135 4.16 7.63 7.26
C VAL A 135 4.59 6.50 6.35
N VAL A 136 4.09 5.27 6.53
CA VAL A 136 4.50 4.17 5.65
C VAL A 136 3.97 4.35 4.23
N LEU A 137 2.73 4.84 4.05
CA LEU A 137 2.18 5.16 2.73
C LEU A 137 2.97 6.27 2.04
N LEU A 138 3.38 7.33 2.77
CA LEU A 138 4.24 8.38 2.22
C LEU A 138 5.61 7.86 1.81
N ARG A 139 6.19 6.93 2.59
CA ARG A 139 7.48 6.32 2.26
C ARG A 139 7.38 5.44 1.02
N TRP A 140 6.27 4.71 0.87
CA TRP A 140 5.95 3.91 -0.32
C TRP A 140 5.79 4.82 -1.55
N MET A 141 4.95 5.84 -1.44
CA MET A 141 4.74 6.84 -2.49
C MET A 141 6.07 7.42 -3.01
N ARG A 142 6.99 7.77 -2.10
CA ARG A 142 8.33 8.26 -2.48
C ARG A 142 9.17 7.23 -3.24
N GLN A 143 8.97 5.93 -3.02
CA GLN A 143 9.71 4.93 -3.80
C GLN A 143 9.18 4.83 -5.22
N GLU A 144 7.88 5.02 -5.39
CA GLU A 144 7.22 4.91 -6.70
C GLU A 144 7.37 6.19 -7.53
N ASN A 145 7.32 7.34 -6.88
CA ASN A 145 7.40 8.66 -7.50
C ASN A 145 8.39 9.56 -6.75
N GLY A 146 8.98 10.54 -7.45
CA GLY A 146 9.81 11.56 -6.80
C GLY A 146 9.00 12.40 -5.81
N VAL A 147 9.62 12.88 -4.74
CA VAL A 147 8.94 13.68 -3.69
C VAL A 147 8.26 14.92 -4.26
N ASP A 148 8.92 15.60 -5.20
CA ASP A 148 8.45 16.87 -5.77
C ASP A 148 7.41 16.70 -6.91
N ASP A 149 7.15 15.45 -7.34
CA ASP A 149 6.20 15.10 -8.40
C ASP A 149 5.44 13.82 -8.01
N TRP A 150 5.06 13.73 -6.72
CA TRP A 150 4.46 12.52 -6.16
C TRP A 150 3.09 12.20 -6.78
N TRP A 151 2.44 13.22 -7.38
CA TRP A 151 1.15 13.12 -8.07
C TRP A 151 1.29 12.79 -9.56
N ASN A 152 2.47 12.41 -10.04
CA ASN A 152 2.67 12.09 -11.45
C ASN A 152 1.62 11.08 -11.95
N ARG A 153 0.95 11.40 -13.07
CA ARG A 153 -0.18 10.64 -13.64
C ARG A 153 -1.36 10.42 -12.68
N ASN A 154 -1.45 11.21 -11.61
CA ASN A 154 -2.34 11.01 -10.47
C ASN A 154 -2.23 9.60 -9.87
N ASN A 155 -1.07 8.94 -9.95
CA ASN A 155 -0.90 7.53 -9.56
C ASN A 155 0.24 7.35 -8.54
N PRO A 156 0.05 7.77 -7.28
CA PRO A 156 1.14 7.89 -6.31
C PRO A 156 1.77 6.57 -5.87
N LEU A 157 1.04 5.45 -5.93
CA LEU A 157 1.52 4.12 -5.54
C LEU A 157 1.74 3.16 -6.72
N ASN A 158 1.51 3.61 -7.96
CA ASN A 158 1.76 2.79 -9.14
C ASN A 158 0.99 1.43 -9.09
N ASN A 159 -0.20 1.42 -8.46
CA ASN A 159 -0.88 0.19 -8.04
C ASN A 159 -1.63 -0.55 -9.18
N GLY A 160 -1.62 -0.02 -10.40
CA GLY A 160 -2.07 -0.66 -11.65
C GLY A 160 -3.58 -0.88 -11.79
N ASN A 161 -4.30 -1.03 -10.68
CA ASN A 161 -5.72 -1.31 -10.61
C ASN A 161 -6.59 -0.13 -11.05
N GLY A 162 -7.33 -0.23 -12.15
CA GLY A 162 -8.21 0.87 -12.60
C GLY A 162 -7.50 2.02 -13.32
N SER A 163 -6.17 2.07 -13.29
CA SER A 163 -5.35 3.12 -13.93
C SER A 163 -5.28 3.05 -15.48
N GLY A 164 -5.86 2.03 -16.12
CA GLY A 164 -5.82 1.86 -17.58
C GLY A 164 -4.45 1.47 -18.19
N GLY A 165 -3.38 1.42 -17.39
CA GLY A 165 -2.07 0.91 -17.80
C GLY A 165 -1.68 -0.30 -16.97
N GLY A 166 -1.48 -1.45 -17.62
CA GLY A 166 -0.95 -2.64 -16.95
C GLY A 166 0.40 -2.37 -16.28
N ALA A 167 0.71 -3.10 -15.21
CA ALA A 167 1.95 -2.98 -14.44
C ALA A 167 2.21 -1.59 -13.80
N GLY A 168 1.14 -0.85 -13.46
CA GLY A 168 1.25 0.41 -12.73
C GLY A 168 1.40 1.65 -13.60
N LEU A 169 1.80 1.51 -14.87
CA LEU A 169 2.14 2.65 -15.74
C LEU A 169 0.94 3.51 -16.19
N GLY A 170 -0.26 3.18 -15.74
CA GLY A 170 -1.47 3.93 -16.02
C GLY A 170 -1.57 5.26 -15.28
N SER A 171 -2.68 5.93 -15.51
CA SER A 171 -3.06 7.20 -14.92
C SER A 171 -4.49 7.16 -14.40
N TYR A 172 -4.79 8.00 -13.42
CA TYR A 172 -6.15 8.25 -12.98
C TYR A 172 -6.59 9.65 -13.38
N ASP A 173 -7.89 9.86 -13.50
CA ASP A 173 -8.45 11.18 -13.79
C ASP A 173 -8.15 12.14 -12.63
N THR A 174 -8.25 11.66 -11.39
CA THR A 174 -7.93 12.43 -10.18
C THR A 174 -7.16 11.64 -9.14
N LEU A 175 -6.56 12.37 -8.20
CA LEU A 175 -5.95 11.83 -6.99
C LEU A 175 -6.97 11.18 -6.03
N VAL A 176 -8.25 11.56 -6.12
CA VAL A 176 -9.33 10.93 -5.36
C VAL A 176 -9.58 9.53 -5.90
N ASP A 177 -9.68 9.37 -7.22
CA ASP A 177 -9.85 8.06 -7.86
C ASP A 177 -8.68 7.13 -7.53
N SER A 178 -7.45 7.66 -7.56
CA SER A 178 -6.27 6.85 -7.26
C SER A 178 -6.18 6.44 -5.80
N ALA A 179 -6.65 7.28 -4.87
CA ALA A 179 -6.77 6.90 -3.46
C ALA A 179 -7.79 5.77 -3.28
N HIS A 180 -8.95 5.89 -3.91
CA HIS A 180 -9.97 4.84 -3.91
C HIS A 180 -9.42 3.50 -4.45
N TYR A 181 -8.79 3.52 -5.62
CA TYR A 181 -8.25 2.29 -6.21
C TYR A 181 -7.04 1.73 -5.43
N ALA A 182 -6.26 2.56 -4.75
CA ALA A 182 -5.22 2.13 -3.81
C ALA A 182 -5.82 1.37 -2.63
N ALA A 183 -6.81 1.96 -1.98
CA ALA A 183 -7.56 1.31 -0.90
C ALA A 183 -8.22 -0.01 -1.34
N ASP A 184 -8.95 0.01 -2.46
CA ASP A 184 -9.58 -1.18 -3.04
C ASP A 184 -8.53 -2.27 -3.33
N SER A 185 -7.37 -1.91 -3.87
CA SER A 185 -6.31 -2.89 -4.12
C SER A 185 -5.86 -3.57 -2.83
N LEU A 186 -5.58 -2.78 -1.79
CA LEU A 186 -5.12 -3.27 -0.48
C LEU A 186 -6.13 -4.22 0.18
N ARG A 187 -7.42 -3.96 0.01
CA ARG A 187 -8.51 -4.81 0.56
C ARG A 187 -8.87 -6.02 -0.30
N ARG A 188 -8.70 -5.93 -1.62
CA ARG A 188 -9.27 -6.92 -2.57
C ARG A 188 -8.28 -8.00 -2.99
N PHE A 189 -6.99 -7.67 -3.09
CA PHE A 189 -6.02 -8.58 -3.66
C PHE A 189 -5.22 -9.31 -2.57
N SER A 190 -5.28 -10.65 -2.61
CA SER A 190 -4.63 -11.48 -1.59
C SER A 190 -3.11 -11.34 -1.48
N PHE A 191 -2.45 -10.84 -2.53
CA PHE A 191 -1.02 -10.55 -2.47
C PHE A 191 -0.68 -9.32 -1.60
N TYR A 192 -1.69 -8.61 -1.08
CA TYR A 192 -1.54 -7.54 -0.11
C TYR A 192 -1.98 -7.90 1.32
N ASP A 193 -2.45 -9.14 1.59
CA ASP A 193 -2.99 -9.55 2.91
C ASP A 193 -2.10 -9.18 4.10
N SER A 194 -0.77 -9.31 3.96
CA SER A 194 0.17 -8.95 5.02
C SER A 194 0.31 -7.44 5.23
N ILE A 195 0.15 -6.65 4.16
CA ILE A 195 0.13 -5.19 4.23
C ILE A 195 -1.18 -4.74 4.86
N GLU A 196 -2.30 -5.28 4.40
CA GLU A 196 -3.64 -5.03 4.95
C GLU A 196 -3.66 -5.29 6.46
N THR A 197 -3.19 -6.47 6.90
CA THR A 197 -3.10 -6.83 8.32
C THR A 197 -2.25 -5.84 9.12
N ALA A 198 -1.12 -5.41 8.57
CA ALA A 198 -0.22 -4.47 9.24
C ALA A 198 -0.84 -3.07 9.36
N LEU A 199 -1.59 -2.62 8.34
CA LEU A 199 -2.34 -1.36 8.38
C LEU A 199 -3.50 -1.43 9.38
N ASP A 200 -4.30 -2.50 9.37
CA ASP A 200 -5.44 -2.70 10.27
C ASP A 200 -5.03 -2.72 11.75
N THR A 201 -3.83 -3.24 12.04
CA THR A 201 -3.31 -3.34 13.40
C THR A 201 -2.50 -2.12 13.84
N ASP A 202 -2.42 -1.07 13.00
CA ASP A 202 -1.56 0.10 13.22
C ASP A 202 -0.12 -0.32 13.59
N ALA A 203 0.43 -1.27 12.84
CA ALA A 203 1.76 -1.78 13.10
C ALA A 203 2.82 -0.69 12.93
N ASP A 204 3.99 -0.88 13.56
CA ASP A 204 5.13 0.01 13.35
C ASP A 204 5.43 0.15 11.85
N PRO A 205 5.75 1.37 11.34
CA PRO A 205 5.99 1.61 9.93
C PRO A 205 7.04 0.68 9.30
N ALA A 206 8.02 0.19 10.07
CA ALA A 206 9.02 -0.75 9.59
C ALA A 206 8.42 -2.15 9.33
N VAL A 207 7.44 -2.58 10.12
CA VAL A 207 6.72 -3.85 9.91
C VAL A 207 5.89 -3.77 8.65
N THR A 208 5.12 -2.71 8.47
CA THR A 208 4.31 -2.50 7.26
C THR A 208 5.20 -2.34 6.02
N ALA A 209 6.34 -1.65 6.12
CA ALA A 209 7.31 -1.56 5.04
C ALA A 209 7.89 -2.93 4.67
N ALA A 210 8.24 -3.76 5.65
CA ALA A 210 8.71 -5.12 5.40
C ALA A 210 7.65 -5.97 4.67
N ALA A 211 6.38 -5.84 5.04
CA ALA A 211 5.28 -6.48 4.33
C ALA A 211 5.16 -6.00 2.87
N ILE A 212 5.33 -4.70 2.61
CA ILE A 212 5.37 -4.14 1.26
C ILE A 212 6.49 -4.77 0.43
N TRP A 213 7.72 -4.84 0.96
CA TRP A 213 8.87 -5.38 0.21
C TRP A 213 8.73 -6.86 -0.10
N ALA A 214 8.15 -7.62 0.82
CA ALA A 214 7.92 -9.05 0.68
C ALA A 214 6.71 -9.38 -0.20
N SER A 215 5.85 -8.40 -0.52
CA SER A 215 4.64 -8.62 -1.29
C SER A 215 4.96 -9.13 -2.72
N PRO A 216 4.16 -10.07 -3.26
CA PRO A 216 4.30 -10.50 -4.65
C PRO A 216 4.20 -9.35 -5.66
N TRP A 217 3.43 -8.30 -5.36
CA TRP A 217 3.34 -7.11 -6.20
C TRP A 217 4.70 -6.42 -6.36
N ALA A 218 5.44 -6.26 -5.27
CA ALA A 218 6.74 -5.60 -5.31
C ALA A 218 7.79 -6.40 -6.10
N THR A 219 7.62 -7.70 -6.34
CA THR A 219 8.61 -8.51 -7.11
C THR A 219 10.07 -8.27 -6.66
N SER A 220 10.29 -7.93 -5.38
CA SER A 220 11.57 -7.49 -4.81
C SER A 220 12.20 -6.21 -5.40
N HIS A 221 11.47 -5.30 -6.07
CA HIS A 221 12.05 -4.06 -6.65
C HIS A 221 12.65 -3.10 -5.62
N TYR A 222 12.28 -3.25 -4.34
CA TYR A 222 12.91 -2.54 -3.21
C TYR A 222 14.16 -3.22 -2.64
N ALA A 223 14.66 -4.29 -3.26
CA ALA A 223 15.80 -5.08 -2.80
C ALA A 223 15.68 -5.49 -1.32
N ASN A 224 14.50 -6.00 -0.93
CA ASN A 224 14.15 -6.37 0.46
C ASN A 224 14.42 -5.24 1.47
N GLY A 225 14.13 -4.00 1.08
CA GLY A 225 14.28 -2.81 1.93
C GLY A 225 15.62 -2.10 1.80
N THR A 226 16.61 -2.69 1.11
CA THR A 226 17.93 -2.05 0.92
C THR A 226 17.84 -0.73 0.16
N HIS A 227 16.84 -0.57 -0.71
CA HIS A 227 16.59 0.68 -1.44
C HIS A 227 15.52 1.57 -0.78
N TRP A 228 14.93 1.12 0.33
CA TRP A 228 13.85 1.83 0.99
C TRP A 228 14.39 2.93 1.90
N SER A 229 14.05 4.17 1.61
CA SER A 229 14.38 5.28 2.50
C SER A 229 13.42 5.33 3.69
N THR A 230 13.97 5.51 4.90
CA THR A 230 13.20 5.79 6.13
C THR A 230 13.24 7.27 6.53
N ARG A 231 13.93 8.12 5.75
CA ARG A 231 13.99 9.56 6.00
C ARG A 231 12.58 10.14 6.06
N PRO A 232 12.35 11.21 6.85
CA PRO A 232 11.10 11.96 6.80
C PRO A 232 10.72 12.32 5.36
N VAL A 233 9.44 12.22 5.02
CA VAL A 233 8.91 12.62 3.72
C VAL A 233 8.42 14.05 3.86
N GLN A 234 8.86 14.93 2.97
CA GLN A 234 8.41 16.32 2.98
C GLN A 234 6.92 16.38 2.61
N GLU A 235 6.19 17.28 3.26
CA GLU A 235 4.84 17.65 2.84
C GLU A 235 4.91 18.53 1.60
N VAL A 236 4.27 18.08 0.52
CA VAL A 236 4.29 18.76 -0.79
C VAL A 236 2.88 18.81 -1.33
N ALA A 237 2.44 20.02 -1.70
CA ALA A 237 1.15 20.24 -2.32
C ALA A 237 1.16 19.80 -3.80
N ALA A 238 0.08 19.15 -4.23
CA ALA A 238 -0.24 18.94 -5.63
C ALA A 238 -1.16 20.06 -6.15
N PRO A 239 -1.16 20.37 -7.47
CA PRO A 239 -2.06 21.36 -8.03
C PRO A 239 -3.54 20.98 -7.85
N GLU A 240 -4.43 21.96 -7.69
CA GLU A 240 -5.87 21.74 -7.50
C GLU A 240 -6.50 20.85 -8.58
N SER A 241 -6.04 20.99 -9.83
CA SER A 241 -6.51 20.19 -10.96
C SER A 241 -6.23 18.68 -10.80
N ALA A 242 -5.17 18.30 -10.09
CA ALA A 242 -4.88 16.88 -9.81
C ALA A 242 -5.92 16.27 -8.85
N TRP A 243 -6.57 17.12 -8.04
CA TRP A 243 -7.67 16.74 -7.15
C TRP A 243 -9.04 16.84 -7.82
N GLY A 244 -9.12 17.21 -9.11
CA GLY A 244 -10.38 17.40 -9.82
C GLY A 244 -11.13 18.69 -9.45
N ARG A 245 -10.41 19.72 -9.01
CA ARG A 245 -10.94 21.04 -8.66
C ARG A 245 -10.39 22.13 -9.57
#